data_AF-A0A930N243-F1
#
_entry.id   AF-A0A930N243-F1
#
_cell.length_a   1.000
_cell.length_b   1.000
_cell.length_c   1.000
_cell.angle_alpha   90.00
_cell.angle_beta   90.00
_cell.angle_gamma   90.00
#
_symmetry.space_group_name_H-M   'P 1'
#
loop_
_entity.id
_entity.type
_entity.pdbx_description
1 polymer ?
#
loop_
_entity_poly.entity_id
_entity_poly.type
_entity_poly.pdbx_seq_one_letter_code
_entity_poly.pdbx_strand_id
1 'polypeptide(L)' 'PRFVFGGDLLLGADYYVAPHVYLGVEAGLELLHASTGKTSTTVTPAGGTATTNESKSTASAGGFATDVKAGFKVGFVF' A
#
# COMPACT_ATOMS: atom_id res chain seq x y z
N PRO A 1 -9.35 10.44 -8.43
CA PRO A 1 -8.09 9.65 -8.55
C PRO A 1 -7.66 9.19 -7.16
N ARG A 2 -7.15 7.97 -7.00
CA ARG A 2 -6.72 7.43 -5.70
C ARG A 2 -5.21 7.22 -5.73
N PHE A 3 -4.51 7.79 -4.76
CA PHE A 3 -3.07 7.64 -4.60
C PHE A 3 -2.81 6.84 -3.33
N VAL A 4 -1.97 5.82 -3.42
CA VAL A 4 -1.53 5.01 -2.28
C VAL A 4 -0.02 4.91 -2.33
N PHE A 5 0.62 5.18 -1.20
CA PHE A 5 2.04 4.96 -1.00
C PHE A 5 2.24 4.36 0.38
N GLY A 6 3.21 3.46 0.50
CA GLY A 6 3.49 2.76 1.73
C GLY A 6 4.80 2.00 1.64
N GLY A 7 5.28 1.52 2.77
CA GLY A 7 6.50 0.74 2.86
C GLY A 7 6.53 -0.10 4.12
N ASP A 8 7.30 -1.17 4.05
CA ASP A 8 7.47 -2.13 5.14
C ASP A 8 8.87 -1.93 5.74
N LEU A 9 8.92 -1.72 7.06
CA LEU A 9 10.15 -1.79 7.83
C LEU A 9 10.26 -3.19 8.42
N LEU A 10 11.27 -3.97 7.99
CA LEU A 10 11.50 -5.34 8.45
C LEU A 10 12.80 -5.42 9.26
N LEU A 11 12.73 -6.01 10.44
CA LEU A 11 13.85 -6.31 11.33
C LEU A 11 13.87 -7.81 11.57
N GLY A 12 15.02 -8.46 11.40
CA GLY A 12 15.11 -9.90 11.54
C GLY A 12 16.49 -10.38 11.93
N ALA A 13 16.55 -11.63 12.42
CA ALA A 13 17.77 -12.32 12.78
C ALA A 13 17.85 -13.64 12.03
N ASP A 14 19.01 -13.92 11.42
CA ASP A 14 19.28 -15.14 10.66
C ASP A 14 20.13 -16.12 11.47
N TYR A 15 19.77 -17.40 11.43
CA TYR A 15 20.55 -18.48 12.02
C TYR A 15 20.87 -19.56 11.00
N TYR A 16 22.15 -19.96 10.93
CA TYR A 16 22.58 -21.04 10.03
C TYR A 16 22.21 -22.40 10.62
N VAL A 17 21.33 -23.11 9.93
CA VAL A 17 20.89 -24.47 10.31
C VAL A 17 21.79 -25.53 9.69
N ALA A 18 22.40 -25.21 8.54
CA ALA A 18 23.37 -26.03 7.85
C ALA A 18 24.38 -25.13 7.12
N PRO A 19 25.60 -25.62 6.80
CA PRO A 19 26.47 -24.94 5.85
C PRO A 19 25.68 -24.76 4.55
N HIS A 20 25.40 -23.50 4.18
CA HIS A 20 24.56 -23.06 3.04
C HIS A 20 23.06 -22.92 3.27
N VAL A 21 22.52 -23.12 4.48
CA VAL A 21 21.10 -22.87 4.76
C VAL A 21 20.95 -22.01 6.01
N TYR A 22 20.27 -20.88 5.87
CA TYR A 22 19.87 -20.04 7.00
C TYR A 22 18.35 -20.04 7.16
N LEU A 23 17.92 -20.08 8.42
CA LEU A 23 16.56 -19.85 8.86
C LEU A 23 16.57 -18.57 9.70
N GLY A 24 15.87 -17.55 9.23
CA GLY A 24 15.70 -16.30 9.94
C GLY A 24 14.29 -16.09 10.45
N VAL A 25 14.17 -15.27 11.48
CA VAL A 25 12.91 -14.71 11.95
C VAL A 25 12.86 -13.25 11.57
N GLU A 26 11.69 -12.76 11.17
CA GLU A 26 11.47 -11.38 10.76
C GLU A 26 10.23 -10.84 11.47
N ALA A 27 10.33 -9.63 11.99
CA ALA A 27 9.22 -8.85 12.49
C ALA A 27 9.26 -7.48 11.80
N GLY A 28 8.10 -6.96 11.44
CA GLY A 28 8.02 -5.74 10.68
C GLY A 28 6.84 -4.86 11.04
N LEU A 29 6.96 -3.61 10.63
CA LEU A 29 5.92 -2.61 10.71
C LEU A 29 5.62 -2.16 9.28
N GLU A 30 4.39 -2.39 8.82
CA GLU A 30 3.87 -1.84 7.58
C GLU A 30 3.27 -0.46 7.87
N LEU A 31 3.60 0.52 7.03
CA LEU A 31 2.96 1.84 7.05
C LEU A 31 2.37 2.12 5.67
N LEU A 32 1.04 2.23 5.63
CA LEU A 32 0.28 2.50 4.43
C LEU A 32 -0.42 3.86 4.53
N HIS A 33 -0.23 4.71 3.52
CA HIS A 33 -0.97 5.95 3.38
C HIS A 33 -1.82 5.91 2.12
N ALA A 34 -3.12 6.12 2.28
CA ALA A 34 -4.06 6.20 1.17
C ALA A 34 -4.73 7.58 1.16
N SER A 35 -4.78 8.19 -0.02
CA SER A 35 -5.45 9.47 -0.26
C SER A 35 -6.41 9.36 -1.43
N THR A 36 -7.67 9.71 -1.20
CA THR A 36 -8.69 9.81 -2.25
C THR A 36 -8.79 11.25 -2.74
N GLY A 37 -8.34 11.51 -3.96
CA GLY A 37 -8.46 12.80 -4.65
C GLY A 37 -9.76 12.94 -5.44
N LYS A 38 -10.15 14.20 -5.69
CA LYS A 38 -11.39 14.59 -6.37
C LYS A 38 -11.48 14.01 -7.79
N THR A 39 -12.48 13.17 -8.05
CA THR A 39 -12.78 12.66 -9.40
C THR A 39 -13.87 13.53 -10.02
N SER A 40 -13.61 14.11 -11.19
CA SER A 40 -14.64 14.79 -11.99
C SER A 40 -15.10 13.85 -13.09
N THR A 41 -16.41 13.58 -13.15
CA THR A 41 -17.04 12.76 -14.19
C THR A 41 -17.82 13.68 -15.12
N THR A 42 -17.29 13.92 -16.32
CA THR A 42 -18.02 14.65 -17.36
C THR A 42 -18.86 13.65 -18.13
N VAL A 43 -20.19 13.81 -18.09
CA VAL A 43 -21.12 13.02 -18.90
C VAL A 43 -21.63 13.93 -20.01
N THR A 44 -21.41 13.53 -21.26
CA THR A 44 -21.97 14.20 -22.44
C THR A 44 -23.07 13.31 -23.02
N PRO A 45 -24.36 13.63 -22.85
CA PRO A 45 -25.44 12.90 -23.50
C PRO A 45 -25.37 13.11 -25.03
N ALA A 46 -25.66 12.07 -25.81
CA ALA A 46 -25.71 12.18 -27.26
C ALA A 46 -26.85 13.13 -27.68
N GLY A 47 -26.50 14.36 -28.09
CA GLY A 47 -27.42 15.35 -28.63
C GLY A 47 -27.68 16.61 -27.77
N GLY A 48 -26.93 16.87 -26.70
CA GLY A 48 -27.15 18.06 -25.86
C GLY A 48 -25.93 18.55 -25.07
N THR A 49 -26.10 19.70 -24.42
CA THR A 49 -25.08 20.44 -23.63
C THR A 49 -24.41 19.53 -22.60
N ALA A 50 -23.06 19.48 -22.63
CA ALA A 50 -22.28 18.69 -21.67
C ALA A 50 -22.59 19.11 -20.23
N THR A 51 -22.95 18.15 -19.38
CA THR A 51 -23.23 18.38 -17.96
C THR A 51 -22.01 17.90 -17.17
N THR A 52 -21.18 18.83 -16.71
CA THR A 52 -20.07 18.50 -15.80
C THR A 52 -20.64 18.33 -14.40
N ASN A 53 -20.85 17.08 -13.99
CA ASN A 53 -21.18 16.76 -12.61
C ASN A 53 -19.88 16.72 -11.79
N GLU A 54 -19.50 17.87 -11.21
CA GLU A 54 -18.44 17.88 -10.20
C GLU A 54 -19.00 17.32 -8.89
N SER A 55 -18.76 16.03 -8.61
CA SER A 55 -18.81 15.56 -7.23
C SER A 55 -17.62 16.15 -6.46
N LYS A 56 -17.77 17.39 -5.98
CA LYS A 56 -16.95 17.91 -4.90
C LYS A 56 -17.30 17.13 -3.64
N SER A 57 -16.63 16.00 -3.42
CA SER A 57 -16.48 15.49 -2.06
C SER A 57 -15.91 16.63 -1.23
N THR A 58 -16.66 17.08 -0.22
CA THR A 58 -16.29 18.19 0.68
C THR A 58 -15.03 17.87 1.49
N ALA A 59 -14.60 16.60 1.48
CA ALA A 59 -13.39 16.12 2.12
C ALA A 59 -12.59 15.22 1.18
N SER A 60 -11.30 15.53 1.02
CA SER A 60 -10.29 14.54 0.69
C SER A 60 -9.98 13.78 1.96
N ALA A 61 -10.36 12.49 2.01
CA ALA A 61 -10.03 11.61 3.12
C ALA A 61 -8.65 11.00 2.85
N GLY A 62 -7.75 11.16 3.82
CA GLY A 62 -6.43 10.55 3.84
C GLY A 62 -6.20 9.92 5.20
N GLY A 63 -5.68 8.69 5.22
CA GLY A 63 -5.48 7.93 6.45
C GLY A 63 -4.11 7.28 6.47
N PHE A 64 -3.55 7.16 7.67
CA PHE A 64 -2.40 6.30 7.94
C PHE A 64 -2.92 5.00 8.56
N ALA A 65 -2.52 3.88 7.97
CA ALA A 65 -2.71 2.56 8.55
C ALA A 65 -1.34 1.99 8.89
N THR A 66 -1.21 1.43 10.09
CA THR A 66 -0.03 0.69 10.52
C THR A 66 -0.42 -0.74 10.81
N ASP A 67 0.38 -1.70 10.36
CA ASP A 67 0.16 -3.11 10.68
C ASP A 67 1.47 -3.77 11.14
N VAL A 68 1.36 -4.77 12.02
CA VAL A 68 2.50 -5.52 12.56
C VAL A 68 2.61 -6.84 11.81
N LYS A 69 3.76 -7.08 11.19
CA LYS A 69 4.09 -8.33 10.51
C LYS A 69 5.05 -9.16 11.35
N ALA A 70 4.88 -10.47 11.32
CA ALA A 70 5.84 -11.43 11.86
C ALA A 70 5.92 -12.63 10.91
N GLY A 71 7.11 -13.17 10.72
CA GLY A 71 7.36 -14.25 9.77
C GLY A 71 8.71 -14.92 9.95
N PHE A 72 8.95 -15.92 9.10
CA PHE A 72 10.21 -16.66 9.02
C PHE A 72 10.71 -16.58 7.58
N LYS A 73 12.03 -16.46 7.41
CA LYS A 73 12.70 -16.53 6.12
C LYS A 73 13.61 -17.75 6.06
N VAL A 74 13.66 -18.40 4.91
CA VAL A 74 14.63 -19.45 4.61
C VAL A 74 15.44 -18.98 3.42
N GLY A 75 16.76 -19.06 3.51
CA GLY A 75 17.58 -18.82 2.33
C GLY A 75 18.83 -19.66 2.30
N PHE A 76 19.45 -19.63 1.13
CA PHE A 76 20.56 -20.47 0.74
C PHE A 76 21.70 -19.61 0.21
N VAL A 77 22.94 -20.04 0.47
CA VAL A 77 24.16 -19.39 -0.02
C VAL A 77 24.92 -20.42 -0.84
N PHE A 78 25.29 -20.07 -2.08
CA PHE A 78 26.02 -20.93 -3.03
C PHE A 78 27.52 -20.66 -3.01
#